data_AF-A0A5E4I7U9-F1
#
_entry.id   AF-A0A5E4I7U9-F1
#
_cell.length_a   1.000
_cell.length_b   1.000
_cell.length_c   1.000
_cell.angle_alpha   90.00
_cell.angle_beta   90.00
_cell.angle_gamma   90.00
#
_symmetry.space_group_name_H-M   'P 1'
#
loop_
_entity.id
_entity.type
_entity.pdbx_description
1 polymer ?
#
loop_
_entity_poly.entity_id
_entity_poly.type
_entity_poly.pdbx_seq_one_letter_code
_entity_poly.pdbx_strand_id
1 'polypeptide(L)'
;MEKTSIKTVLFHQVQDKRIIAFMVIKGFGTFVIVTGLIGLSFIIGPLNLIVKFEFTPLFGSVVYSTIFCLVLCVIGGAIEFFADAYIKFLSSEKND
;
A
#
# COMPACT_ATOMS: atom_id res chain seq x y z
N MET A 1 39.16 7.15 -10.81
CA MET A 1 37.70 7.34 -10.84
C MET A 1 37.06 6.11 -10.25
N GLU A 2 36.76 6.19 -8.97
CA GLU A 2 36.29 5.09 -8.15
C GLU A 2 34.89 4.69 -8.58
N LYS A 3 34.73 3.45 -9.03
CA LYS A 3 33.39 2.84 -9.22
C LYS A 3 32.85 2.55 -7.82
N THR A 4 32.39 3.59 -7.12
CA THR A 4 31.64 3.44 -5.89
C THR A 4 30.39 2.64 -6.26
N SER A 5 30.43 1.37 -5.90
CA SER A 5 29.55 0.33 -6.39
C SER A 5 28.09 0.75 -6.21
N ILE A 6 27.34 0.82 -7.31
CA ILE A 6 25.89 1.11 -7.32
C ILE A 6 25.14 0.17 -6.36
N LYS A 7 25.66 -1.05 -6.15
CA LYS A 7 25.18 -1.98 -5.12
C LYS A 7 25.33 -1.42 -3.71
N THR A 8 26.46 -0.80 -3.37
CA THR A 8 26.66 -0.20 -2.04
C THR A 8 25.67 0.93 -1.80
N VAL A 9 25.36 1.77 -2.79
CA VAL A 9 24.32 2.83 -2.67
C VAL A 9 22.90 2.24 -2.58
N LEU A 10 22.58 1.23 -3.40
CA LEU A 10 21.29 0.55 -3.36
C LEU A 10 21.05 -0.21 -2.05
N PHE A 11 22.09 -0.82 -1.48
CA PHE A 11 21.99 -1.64 -0.27
C PHE A 11 22.36 -0.88 1.02
N HIS A 12 22.85 0.37 0.96
CA HIS A 12 23.15 1.18 2.16
C HIS A 12 21.89 1.46 2.99
N GLN A 13 20.75 1.60 2.29
CA GLN A 13 19.43 1.80 2.90
C GLN A 13 18.89 0.52 3.56
N VAL A 14 19.34 -0.65 3.12
CA VAL A 14 18.79 -1.95 3.53
C VAL A 14 19.55 -2.55 4.73
N GLN A 15 20.61 -1.91 5.21
CA GLN A 15 21.34 -2.40 6.39
C GLN A 15 20.61 -2.11 7.71
N ASP A 16 19.69 -1.15 7.72
CA ASP A 16 18.98 -0.77 8.93
C ASP A 16 17.70 -1.57 9.09
N LYS A 17 17.62 -2.39 10.15
CA LYS A 17 16.46 -3.24 10.45
C LYS A 17 15.16 -2.42 10.56
N ARG A 18 15.28 -1.14 10.96
CA ARG A 18 14.16 -0.21 11.03
C ARG A 18 13.63 0.13 9.64
N ILE A 19 14.49 0.44 8.68
CA ILE A 19 14.09 0.75 7.30
C ILE A 19 13.38 -0.45 6.66
N ILE A 20 13.88 -1.67 6.88
CA ILE A 20 13.24 -2.90 6.41
C ILE A 20 11.83 -3.05 7.01
N ALA A 21 11.67 -2.84 8.33
CA ALA A 21 10.37 -2.95 8.99
C ALA A 21 9.36 -1.94 8.41
N PHE A 22 9.77 -0.69 8.18
CA PHE A 22 8.89 0.31 7.58
C PHE A 22 8.63 0.07 6.09
N MET A 23 9.54 -0.56 5.34
CA MET A 23 9.26 -1.04 3.98
C MET A 23 8.14 -2.09 3.96
N VAL A 24 8.10 -2.99 4.94
CA VAL A 24 7.01 -3.97 5.09
C VAL A 24 5.70 -3.26 5.42
N ILE A 25 5.71 -2.27 6.31
CA ILE A 25 4.53 -1.47 6.65
C ILE A 25 4.03 -0.70 5.42
N LYS A 26 4.94 -0.11 4.64
CA LYS A 26 4.62 0.55 3.37
C LYS A 26 3.91 -0.43 2.41
N GLY A 27 4.51 -1.61 2.21
CA GLY A 27 3.92 -2.66 1.37
C GLY A 27 2.56 -3.14 1.85
N PHE A 28 2.34 -3.21 3.17
CA PHE A 28 1.04 -3.51 3.75
C PHE A 28 0.02 -2.39 3.44
N GLY A 29 0.41 -1.13 3.56
CA GLY A 29 -0.43 0.00 3.15
C GLY A 29 -0.88 -0.11 1.69
N THR A 30 0.06 -0.34 0.77
CA THR A 30 -0.23 -0.54 -0.65
C THR A 30 -1.15 -1.74 -0.89
N PHE A 31 -0.95 -2.87 -0.19
CA PHE A 31 -1.82 -4.04 -0.29
C PHE A 31 -3.27 -3.71 0.10
N VAL A 32 -3.46 -2.96 1.17
CA VAL A 32 -4.79 -2.54 1.63
C VAL A 32 -5.46 -1.62 0.61
N ILE A 33 -4.70 -0.71 -0.03
CA ILE A 33 -5.20 0.15 -1.12
C ILE A 33 -5.67 -0.71 -2.31
N VAL A 34 -4.82 -1.62 -2.77
CA VAL A 34 -5.12 -2.48 -3.93
C VAL A 34 -6.37 -3.33 -3.66
N THR A 35 -6.51 -3.86 -2.45
CA THR A 35 -7.70 -4.63 -2.05
C THR A 35 -8.97 -3.76 -2.07
N GLY A 36 -8.90 -2.52 -1.56
CA GLY A 36 -10.00 -1.57 -1.65
C GLY A 36 -10.39 -1.21 -3.09
N LEU A 37 -9.41 -0.98 -3.97
CA LEU A 37 -9.63 -0.67 -5.39
C LEU A 37 -10.22 -1.86 -6.17
N ILE A 38 -9.75 -3.07 -5.89
CA ILE A 38 -10.33 -4.30 -6.46
C ILE A 38 -11.78 -4.44 -6.02
N GLY A 39 -12.07 -4.24 -4.72
CA GLY A 39 -13.44 -4.25 -4.20
C GLY A 39 -14.34 -3.22 -4.87
N LEU A 40 -13.86 -1.98 -5.07
CA LEU A 40 -14.60 -0.96 -5.83
C LEU A 40 -14.83 -1.36 -7.29
N SER A 41 -13.85 -2.01 -7.92
CA SER A 41 -13.97 -2.48 -9.30
C SER A 41 -15.03 -3.58 -9.46
N PHE A 42 -15.21 -4.43 -8.44
CA PHE A 42 -16.28 -5.41 -8.40
C PHE A 42 -17.66 -4.78 -8.12
N ILE A 43 -17.73 -3.68 -7.39
CA ILE A 43 -18.99 -3.01 -7.08
C ILE A 43 -19.47 -2.12 -8.24
N ILE A 44 -18.59 -1.25 -8.74
CA ILE A 44 -18.94 -0.16 -9.68
C ILE A 44 -18.60 -0.56 -11.13
N GLY A 45 -17.62 -1.44 -11.32
CA GLY A 45 -17.07 -1.73 -12.64
C GLY A 45 -17.90 -2.69 -13.49
N PRO A 46 -17.53 -2.85 -14.78
CA PRO A 46 -18.16 -3.81 -15.70
C PRO A 46 -17.99 -5.26 -15.24
N LEU A 47 -17.05 -5.54 -14.33
CA LEU A 47 -16.93 -6.82 -13.63
C LEU A 47 -18.20 -7.19 -12.86
N ASN A 48 -18.95 -6.22 -12.32
CA ASN A 48 -20.27 -6.48 -11.73
C ASN A 48 -21.24 -7.04 -12.77
N LEU A 49 -21.18 -6.54 -14.02
CA LEU A 49 -22.03 -7.00 -15.12
C LEU A 49 -21.64 -8.38 -15.67
N ILE A 50 -20.35 -8.75 -15.57
CA ILE A 50 -19.80 -10.03 -16.03
C ILE A 50 -19.95 -11.12 -14.95
N VAL A 51 -19.71 -10.78 -13.68
CA VAL A 51 -19.78 -11.66 -12.51
C VAL A 51 -21.11 -11.48 -11.78
N LYS A 52 -22.22 -11.34 -12.55
CA LYS A 52 -23.58 -11.18 -12.01
C LYS A 52 -24.07 -12.35 -11.15
N PHE A 53 -23.32 -13.46 -11.11
CA PHE A 53 -23.83 -14.70 -10.54
C PHE A 53 -23.86 -14.73 -9.01
N GLU A 54 -22.92 -14.13 -8.28
CA GLU A 54 -22.89 -14.29 -6.81
C GLU A 54 -22.13 -13.17 -6.07
N PHE A 55 -22.09 -11.94 -6.58
CA PHE A 55 -21.50 -10.86 -5.78
C PHE A 55 -22.48 -10.41 -4.69
N THR A 56 -22.55 -11.20 -3.62
CA THR A 56 -23.27 -10.84 -2.41
C THR A 56 -22.42 -9.78 -1.70
N PRO A 57 -22.86 -8.52 -1.61
CA PRO A 57 -22.12 -7.51 -0.84
C PRO A 57 -21.96 -8.03 0.58
N LEU A 58 -20.75 -7.91 1.15
CA LEU A 58 -20.41 -8.38 2.51
C LEU A 58 -21.41 -7.92 3.58
N PHE A 59 -22.10 -6.81 3.34
CA PHE A 59 -23.07 -6.20 4.25
C PHE A 59 -24.51 -6.19 3.72
N GLY A 60 -24.82 -6.95 2.67
CA GLY A 60 -26.16 -6.98 2.06
C GLY A 60 -26.56 -5.69 1.32
N SER A 61 -25.72 -4.65 1.35
CA SER A 61 -25.94 -3.39 0.66
C SER A 61 -24.66 -2.89 0.00
N VAL A 62 -24.83 -2.51 -1.26
CA VAL A 62 -23.80 -1.97 -2.15
C VAL A 62 -23.15 -0.74 -1.53
N VAL A 63 -23.94 0.14 -0.90
CA VAL A 63 -23.46 1.40 -0.31
C VAL A 63 -22.46 1.14 0.82
N TYR A 64 -22.76 0.20 1.72
CA TYR A 64 -21.85 -0.13 2.82
C TYR A 64 -20.58 -0.81 2.31
N SER A 65 -20.67 -1.67 1.30
CA SER A 65 -19.49 -2.26 0.65
C SER A 65 -18.63 -1.20 -0.04
N THR A 66 -19.23 -0.21 -0.69
CA THR A 66 -18.49 0.92 -1.31
C THR A 66 -17.78 1.75 -0.25
N ILE A 67 -18.47 2.13 0.83
CA ILE A 67 -17.88 2.91 1.93
C ILE A 67 -16.73 2.13 2.57
N PHE A 68 -16.92 0.83 2.81
CA PHE A 68 -15.88 -0.02 3.37
C PHE A 68 -14.64 -0.07 2.47
N CYS A 69 -14.81 -0.27 1.15
CA CYS A 69 -13.70 -0.27 0.22
C CYS A 69 -12.99 1.09 0.13
N LEU A 70 -13.74 2.21 0.19
CA LEU A 70 -13.15 3.55 0.27
C LEU A 70 -12.35 3.76 1.55
N VAL A 71 -12.87 3.30 2.70
CA VAL A 71 -12.18 3.37 3.99
C VAL A 71 -10.89 2.55 3.94
N LEU A 72 -10.90 1.36 3.32
CA LEU A 72 -9.69 0.58 3.11
C LEU A 72 -8.67 1.35 2.27
N CYS A 73 -9.07 1.97 1.16
CA CYS A 73 -8.16 2.80 0.35
C CYS A 73 -7.56 3.95 1.17
N VAL A 74 -8.36 4.64 1.98
CA VAL A 74 -7.88 5.76 2.81
C VAL A 74 -6.92 5.29 3.90
N ILE A 75 -7.26 4.21 4.61
CA ILE A 75 -6.41 3.64 5.67
C ILE A 75 -5.10 3.11 5.07
N GLY A 76 -5.17 2.38 3.96
CA GLY A 76 -3.99 1.88 3.27
C GLY A 76 -3.09 3.02 2.79
N GLY A 77 -3.67 4.07 2.23
CA GLY A 77 -2.94 5.28 1.82
C GLY A 77 -2.27 6.00 2.99
N ALA A 78 -2.95 6.12 4.14
CA ALA A 78 -2.37 6.70 5.35
C ALA A 78 -1.19 5.87 5.86
N ILE A 79 -1.33 4.54 5.92
CA ILE A 79 -0.25 3.63 6.33
C ILE A 79 0.95 3.75 5.40
N GLU A 80 0.72 3.76 4.09
CA GLU A 80 1.77 3.93 3.08
C GLU A 80 2.49 5.28 3.25
N PHE A 81 1.74 6.36 3.43
CA PHE A 81 2.28 7.70 3.62
C PHE A 81 3.15 7.82 4.88
N PHE A 82 2.67 7.31 6.02
CA PHE A 82 3.45 7.33 7.26
C PHE A 82 4.72 6.49 7.17
N ALA A 83 4.64 5.33 6.52
CA ALA A 83 5.80 4.48 6.32
C ALA A 83 6.84 5.14 5.42
N ASP A 84 6.42 5.79 4.32
CA ASP A 84 7.31 6.50 3.41
C ASP A 84 7.97 7.72 4.08
N ALA A 85 7.20 8.50 4.84
CA ALA A 85 7.71 9.62 5.62
C ALA A 85 8.77 9.17 6.64
N TYR A 86 8.54 8.05 7.33
CA TYR A 86 9.47 7.52 8.32
C TYR A 86 10.73 6.92 7.69
N ILE A 87 10.61 6.22 6.55
CA ILE A 87 11.79 5.76 5.78
C ILE A 87 12.64 6.96 5.37
N LYS A 88 12.01 8.04 4.90
CA LYS A 88 12.71 9.26 4.49
C LYS A 88 13.39 9.95 5.68
N PHE A 89 12.76 9.99 6.85
CA PHE A 89 13.35 10.51 8.08
C PHE A 89 14.61 9.72 8.49
N LEU A 90 14.51 8.39 8.59
CA LEU A 90 15.64 7.52 8.93
C LEU A 90 16.79 7.61 7.91
N SER A 91 16.45 7.82 6.64
CA SER A 91 17.44 8.00 5.58
C SER A 91 18.19 9.33 5.67
N SER A 92 17.55 10.37 6.22
CA SER A 92 18.15 11.68 6.45
C SER A 92 19.09 11.65 7.66
N GLU A 93 18.68 11.01 8.76
CA GLU A 93 19.47 10.89 9.99
C GLU A 93 20.79 10.13 9.78
N LYS A 94 20.84 9.20 8.81
CA LYS A 94 22.05 8.42 8.49
C LYS A 94 23.10 9.18 7.65
N ASN A 95 22.76 10.34 7.09
CA ASN A 95 23.64 11.14 6.22
C ASN A 95 24.27 12.36 6.91
N ASP A 96 23.94 12.62 8.17
CA ASP A 96 24.66 13.54 9.08
C ASP A 96 25.67 12.75 9.94
#